data_AF-A0A0S3S8I7-F1
#
_entry.id   AF-A0A0S3S8I7-F1
#
_cell.length_a   1.000
_cell.length_b   1.000
_cell.length_c   1.000
_cell.angle_alpha   90.00
_cell.angle_beta   90.00
_cell.angle_gamma   90.00
#
_symmetry.space_group_name_H-M   'P 1'
#
loop_
_entity.id
_entity.type
_entity.pdbx_description
1 polymer ?
#
loop_
_entity_poly.entity_id
_entity_poly.type
_entity_poly.pdbx_seq_one_letter_code
_entity_poly.pdbx_strand_id
1 'polypeptide(L)'
;MNTGVDEVNDNAKSLEDNMRIDYISNHLAYVQSAIENGVNVKGYFAWSLLDNFEWADGFSVRFGIIYVDFKDGLSRYPKKSAQWFKKFLH
;
A
#
# COMPACT_ATOMS: atom_id res chain seq x y z
N MET A 1 9.61 7.33 -7.16
CA MET A 1 9.17 6.02 -7.70
C MET A 1 7.96 5.58 -6.89
N ASN A 2 6.90 5.15 -7.56
CA ASN A 2 5.72 4.56 -6.91
C ASN A 2 5.94 3.05 -6.81
N THR A 3 5.67 2.46 -5.64
CA THR A 3 5.74 1.00 -5.45
C THR A 3 4.53 0.54 -4.67
N GLY A 4 3.92 -0.56 -5.08
CA GLY A 4 2.70 -1.08 -4.45
C GLY A 4 2.48 -2.53 -4.81
N VAL A 5 1.65 -3.20 -4.01
CA VAL A 5 1.17 -4.55 -4.29
C VAL A 5 -0.34 -4.60 -4.05
N ASP A 6 -1.03 -5.24 -4.97
CA ASP A 6 -2.46 -5.46 -4.90
C ASP A 6 -2.82 -6.70 -4.09
N GLU A 7 -4.08 -6.74 -3.69
CA GLU A 7 -4.76 -7.94 -3.24
C GLU A 7 -6.09 -8.05 -4.00
N VAL A 8 -6.56 -9.29 -4.19
CA VAL A 8 -7.84 -9.54 -4.86
C VAL A 8 -8.98 -8.96 -4.03
N ASN A 9 -9.92 -8.28 -4.70
CA ASN A 9 -11.16 -7.84 -4.08
C ASN A 9 -12.20 -8.98 -4.12
N ASP A 10 -12.25 -9.78 -3.07
CA ASP A 10 -13.22 -10.87 -2.89
C ASP A 10 -14.59 -10.39 -2.33
N ASN A 11 -14.82 -9.07 -2.29
CA ASN A 11 -15.96 -8.40 -1.64
C ASN A 11 -16.01 -8.51 -0.10
N ALA A 12 -15.02 -9.14 0.53
CA ALA A 12 -14.86 -9.08 1.97
C ALA A 12 -14.08 -7.81 2.37
N LYS A 13 -14.27 -7.39 3.63
CA LYS A 13 -13.52 -6.27 4.19
C LYS A 13 -12.08 -6.71 4.47
N SER A 14 -11.16 -6.45 3.55
CA SER A 14 -9.74 -6.78 3.73
C SER A 14 -9.00 -5.66 4.49
N LEU A 15 -8.80 -5.88 5.80
CA LEU A 15 -7.96 -5.02 6.66
C LEU A 15 -6.63 -5.67 7.06
N GLU A 16 -6.53 -7.00 6.96
CA GLU A 16 -5.36 -7.79 7.39
C GLU A 16 -4.44 -8.08 6.21
N ASP A 17 -3.73 -7.04 5.75
CA ASP A 17 -2.91 -7.06 4.54
C ASP A 17 -1.41 -7.25 4.81
N ASN A 18 -1.04 -8.32 5.54
CA ASN A 18 0.36 -8.56 5.94
C ASN A 18 1.31 -8.66 4.73
N MET A 19 0.86 -9.22 3.60
CA MET A 19 1.65 -9.27 2.36
C MET A 19 2.09 -7.87 1.91
N ARG A 20 1.24 -6.86 2.09
CA ARG A 20 1.57 -5.47 1.74
C ARG A 20 2.64 -4.88 2.67
N ILE A 21 2.62 -5.25 3.95
CA ILE A 21 3.68 -4.89 4.90
C ILE A 21 5.00 -5.52 4.46
N ASP A 22 5.00 -6.81 4.15
CA ASP A 22 6.20 -7.54 3.70
C ASP A 22 6.74 -6.92 2.41
N TYR A 23 5.86 -6.60 1.45
CA TYR A 23 6.25 -5.95 0.20
C TYR A 23 6.90 -4.58 0.45
N ILE A 24 6.26 -3.70 1.22
CA ILE A 24 6.74 -2.33 1.47
C ILE A 24 8.06 -2.36 2.24
N SER A 25 8.14 -3.16 3.30
CA SER A 25 9.35 -3.28 4.13
C SER A 25 10.55 -3.81 3.33
N ASN A 26 10.35 -4.84 2.50
CA ASN A 26 11.40 -5.37 1.62
C ASN A 26 11.85 -4.32 0.59
N HIS A 27 10.91 -3.59 -0.02
CA HIS A 27 11.27 -2.53 -0.98
C HIS A 27 12.05 -1.40 -0.32
N LEU A 28 11.67 -0.97 0.89
CA LEU A 28 12.39 0.03 1.65
C LEU A 28 13.81 -0.43 2.00
N ALA A 29 14.02 -1.70 2.34
CA ALA A 29 15.35 -2.26 2.59
C ALA A 29 16.25 -2.18 1.34
N TYR A 30 15.72 -2.46 0.15
CA TYR A 30 16.48 -2.30 -1.10
C TYR A 30 16.72 -0.85 -1.47
N VAL A 31 15.77 0.05 -1.20
CA VAL A 31 15.96 1.51 -1.36
C VAL A 31 17.08 2.00 -0.44
N GLN A 32 17.10 1.54 0.81
CA GLN A 32 18.18 1.84 1.75
C GLN A 32 19.52 1.35 1.21
N SER A 33 19.59 0.10 0.73
CA SER A 33 20.82 -0.43 0.13
C SER A 33 21.28 0.39 -1.09
N ALA A 34 20.36 0.86 -1.93
CA ALA A 34 20.70 1.75 -3.04
C ALA A 34 21.29 3.10 -2.56
N ILE A 35 20.73 3.68 -1.49
CA ILE A 35 21.25 4.90 -0.85
C ILE A 35 22.67 4.66 -0.31
N GLU A 36 22.91 3.53 0.36
CA GLU A 36 24.21 3.12 0.87
C GLU A 36 25.24 2.95 -0.26
N ASN A 37 24.80 2.53 -1.45
CA ASN A 37 25.63 2.43 -2.66
C ASN A 37 25.77 3.76 -3.44
N GLY A 38 25.39 4.89 -2.85
CA GLY A 38 25.62 6.23 -3.40
C GLY A 38 24.51 6.78 -4.29
N VAL A 39 23.36 6.10 -4.41
CA VAL A 39 22.21 6.61 -5.16
C VAL A 39 21.51 7.72 -4.37
N ASN A 40 21.29 8.87 -4.99
CA ASN A 40 20.66 10.03 -4.36
C ASN A 40 19.12 9.91 -4.32
N VAL A 41 18.59 9.09 -3.42
CA VAL A 41 17.13 8.97 -3.18
C VAL A 41 16.68 9.98 -2.13
N LYS A 42 15.62 10.74 -2.42
CA LYS A 42 15.08 11.79 -1.53
C LYS A 42 13.70 11.51 -0.96
N GLY A 43 13.04 10.43 -1.39
CA GLY A 43 11.71 10.10 -0.91
C GLY A 43 11.20 8.80 -1.50
N TYR A 44 10.21 8.25 -0.80
CA TYR A 44 9.52 7.02 -1.15
C TYR A 44 8.02 7.26 -1.03
N PHE A 45 7.26 6.86 -2.06
CA PHE A 45 5.81 7.03 -2.10
C PHE A 45 5.17 5.67 -2.38
N ALA A 46 4.43 5.16 -1.39
CA ALA A 46 3.69 3.91 -1.54
C ALA A 46 2.47 4.12 -2.46
N TRP A 47 2.33 3.26 -3.46
CA TRP A 47 1.08 3.12 -4.20
C TRP A 47 0.21 2.08 -3.48
N SER A 48 -0.96 2.44 -2.96
CA SER A 48 -1.59 3.77 -2.99
C SER A 48 -2.15 4.15 -1.62
N LEU A 49 -2.56 5.42 -1.47
CA LEU A 49 -3.19 5.87 -0.23
C LEU A 49 -4.53 5.16 0.00
N LEU A 50 -5.37 5.10 -1.03
CA LEU A 50 -6.75 4.58 -0.99
C LEU A 50 -6.91 3.47 -2.03
N ASP A 51 -7.73 2.46 -1.70
CA ASP A 51 -8.31 1.61 -2.74
C ASP A 51 -9.04 2.51 -3.76
N ASN A 52 -8.73 2.34 -5.03
CA ASN A 52 -9.20 3.21 -6.10
C ASN A 52 -9.50 2.39 -7.38
N PHE A 53 -9.84 3.06 -8.46
CA PHE A 53 -10.06 2.44 -9.76
C PHE A 53 -8.72 2.13 -10.44
N GLU A 54 -8.43 0.85 -10.65
CA GLU A 54 -7.19 0.37 -11.25
C GLU A 54 -7.41 -0.01 -12.73
N TRP A 55 -7.50 1.00 -13.59
CA TRP A 55 -7.47 0.89 -15.06
C TRP A 55 -8.27 -0.30 -15.63
N ALA A 56 -7.57 -1.30 -16.18
CA ALA A 56 -8.18 -2.47 -16.83
C ALA A 56 -8.87 -3.40 -15.83
N ASP A 57 -8.41 -3.42 -14.59
CA ASP A 57 -8.92 -4.27 -13.51
C ASP A 57 -10.08 -3.62 -12.74
N GLY A 58 -10.34 -2.33 -12.97
CA GLY A 58 -11.40 -1.59 -12.31
C GLY A 58 -11.29 -1.66 -10.79
N PHE A 59 -12.30 -2.21 -10.12
CA PHE A 59 -12.31 -2.39 -8.66
C PHE A 59 -12.08 -3.84 -8.23
N SER A 60 -11.60 -4.71 -9.12
CA SER A 60 -11.36 -6.13 -8.81
C SER A 60 -10.09 -6.37 -8.00
N VAL A 61 -9.22 -5.36 -7.89
CA VAL A 61 -7.98 -5.37 -7.12
C VAL A 61 -7.90 -4.16 -6.20
N ARG A 62 -7.07 -4.26 -5.16
CA ARG A 62 -6.95 -3.24 -4.11
C ARG A 62 -5.48 -2.95 -3.79
N PHE A 63 -5.02 -1.74 -4.09
CA PHE A 63 -3.65 -1.27 -3.79
C PHE A 63 -3.54 -0.44 -2.51
N GLY A 64 -4.67 0.06 -1.98
CA GLY A 64 -4.65 1.05 -0.92
C GLY A 64 -4.14 0.51 0.40
N ILE A 65 -3.35 1.31 1.12
CA ILE A 65 -3.12 1.08 2.56
C ILE A 65 -4.35 1.45 3.40
N ILE A 66 -5.32 2.17 2.80
CA ILE A 66 -6.64 2.44 3.37
C ILE A 66 -7.68 1.73 2.52
N TYR A 67 -8.48 0.87 3.16
CA TYR A 67 -9.62 0.21 2.55
C TYR A 67 -10.73 1.24 2.28
N VAL A 68 -11.31 1.18 1.08
CA VAL A 68 -12.49 1.97 0.71
C VAL A 68 -13.68 1.04 0.49
N ASP A 69 -14.76 1.31 1.21
CA ASP A 69 -16.03 0.63 1.02
C ASP A 69 -16.85 1.29 -0.10
N PHE A 70 -16.79 0.72 -1.31
CA PHE A 70 -17.52 1.22 -2.46
C PHE A 70 -19.04 1.03 -2.36
N LYS A 71 -19.53 0.19 -1.43
CA LYS A 71 -20.96 -0.08 -1.23
C LYS A 71 -21.54 0.74 -0.07
N ASP A 72 -20.72 1.12 0.90
CA ASP A 72 -21.09 1.96 2.05
C ASP A 72 -20.54 3.38 1.90
N GLY A 73 -21.05 4.14 0.93
CA GLY A 73 -20.81 5.59 0.85
C GLY A 73 -19.34 6.03 0.78
N LEU A 74 -18.43 5.16 0.33
CA LEU A 74 -16.98 5.39 0.30
C LEU A 74 -16.36 5.55 1.70
N SER A 75 -16.89 4.85 2.71
CA SER A 75 -16.29 4.77 4.05
C SER A 75 -14.84 4.28 3.98
N ARG A 76 -13.95 4.87 4.79
CA ARG A 76 -12.50 4.58 4.79
C ARG A 76 -12.05 3.94 6.09
N TYR A 77 -11.26 2.87 5.97
CA TYR A 77 -10.73 2.13 7.12
C TYR A 77 -9.23 1.88 6.94
N PRO A 78 -8.36 2.35 7.87
CA PRO A 78 -6.94 2.05 7.81
C PRO A 78 -6.70 0.54 7.87
N LYS A 79 -6.01 -0.01 6.87
CA LYS A 79 -5.55 -1.41 6.91
C LYS A 79 -4.37 -1.54 7.88
N LYS A 80 -3.96 -2.77 8.15
CA LYS A 80 -2.81 -3.05 8.99
C LYS A 80 -1.52 -2.45 8.43
N SER A 81 -1.37 -2.45 7.10
CA SER A 81 -0.27 -1.76 6.42
C SER A 81 -0.22 -0.26 6.72
N ALA A 82 -1.36 0.45 6.78
CA ALA A 82 -1.38 1.86 7.17
C ALA A 82 -0.94 2.07 8.63
N GLN A 83 -1.36 1.19 9.54
CA GLN A 83 -0.95 1.26 10.94
C GLN A 83 0.54 0.97 11.09
N TRP A 84 1.06 -0.03 10.38
CA TRP A 84 2.48 -0.35 10.31
C TRP A 84 3.28 0.83 9.74
N PHE A 85 2.84 1.41 8.62
CA PHE A 85 3.51 2.53 7.98
C PHE A 85 3.57 3.76 8.89
N LYS A 86 2.49 4.04 9.63
CA LYS A 86 2.47 5.09 10.66
C LYS A 86 3.52 4.84 11.74
N LYS A 87 3.63 3.61 12.26
CA LYS A 87 4.61 3.23 13.29
C LYS A 87 6.05 3.19 12.75
N PHE A 88 6.23 2.93 11.47
CA PHE A 88 7.55 2.97 10.84
C PHE A 88 8.09 4.42 10.76
N LEU A 89 7.21 5.39 10.55
CA LEU A 89 7.56 6.81 10.43
C LEU A 89 7.66 7.57 11.78
N HIS A 90 7.07 7.04 12.85
CA HIS A 90 6.94 7.67 14.17
C HIS A 90 7.12 6.65 15.30
#